data_AF-A0A5C8ZFN3-F1
#
_entry.id   AF-A0A5C8ZFN3-F1
#
_cell.length_a   1.000
_cell.length_b   1.000
_cell.length_c   1.000
_cell.angle_alpha   90.00
_cell.angle_beta   90.00
_cell.angle_gamma   90.00
#
_symmetry.space_group_name_H-M   'P 1'
#
loop_
_entity.id
_entity.type
_entity.pdbx_description
1 polymer ?
#
loop_
_entity_poly.entity_id
_entity_poly.type
_entity_poly.pdbx_seq_one_letter_code
_entity_poly.pdbx_strand_id
1 'polypeptide(L)'
;MKRSAALVTGLVLNALSGLSGIPTLLDPTMGPAPVVINVVTGVLGIVTLVGVVLVWRWRSGRVGLGVALIAVSQVLDVMTAVPAFFADIPAGYKAAIAAGVVLTLLGVALVLPARRAAALRAAAA
;
A
#
# COMPACT_ATOMS: atom_id res chain seq x y z
N MET A 1 -22.59 1.01 12.17
CA MET A 1 -22.35 0.56 10.79
C MET A 1 -21.35 -0.59 10.83
N LYS A 2 -21.76 -1.81 10.45
CA LYS A 2 -20.85 -2.97 10.33
C LYS A 2 -19.85 -2.65 9.21
N ARG A 3 -18.54 -2.76 9.49
CA ARG A 3 -17.52 -2.57 8.44
C ARG A 3 -17.66 -3.71 7.44
N SER A 4 -17.65 -3.40 6.14
CA SER A 4 -17.68 -4.44 5.10
C SER A 4 -16.44 -5.32 5.24
N ALA A 5 -16.61 -6.65 5.14
CA ALA A 5 -15.50 -7.60 5.20
C ALA A 5 -14.42 -7.26 4.16
N ALA A 6 -14.83 -6.86 2.95
CA ALA A 6 -13.92 -6.44 1.89
C ALA A 6 -13.03 -5.24 2.28
N LEU A 7 -13.58 -4.27 3.01
CA LEU A 7 -12.80 -3.12 3.49
C LEU A 7 -11.77 -3.55 4.55
N VAL A 8 -12.16 -4.45 5.45
CA VAL A 8 -11.25 -4.97 6.48
C VAL A 8 -10.12 -5.77 5.82
N THR A 9 -10.45 -6.68 4.90
CA THR A 9 -9.45 -7.45 4.15
C THR A 9 -8.51 -6.53 3.38
N GLY A 10 -9.04 -5.52 2.68
CA GLY A 10 -8.22 -4.54 1.97
C GLY A 10 -7.28 -3.77 2.90
N LEU A 11 -7.75 -3.34 4.07
CA LEU A 11 -6.90 -2.64 5.06
C LEU A 11 -5.80 -3.54 5.61
N VAL A 12 -6.11 -4.81 5.90
CA VAL A 12 -5.11 -5.78 6.36
C VAL A 12 -4.05 -6.02 5.30
N LEU A 13 -4.44 -6.23 4.04
CA LEU A 13 -3.47 -6.42 2.94
C LEU A 13 -2.57 -5.20 2.78
N ASN A 14 -3.13 -3.99 2.76
CA ASN A 14 -2.33 -2.76 2.65
C ASN A 14 -1.45 -2.54 3.89
N ALA A 15 -1.91 -2.92 5.09
CA ALA A 15 -1.10 -2.84 6.29
C ALA A 15 0.10 -3.80 6.22
N LEU A 16 -0.12 -5.03 5.74
CA LEU A 16 0.95 -6.00 5.55
C LEU A 16 1.95 -5.53 4.48
N SER A 17 1.48 -5.02 3.35
CA SER A 17 2.35 -4.42 2.32
C SER A 17 3.16 -3.26 2.91
N GLY A 18 2.54 -2.31 3.61
CA GLY A 18 3.26 -1.19 4.19
C GLY A 18 4.25 -1.60 5.29
N LEU A 19 3.91 -2.62 6.08
CA LEU A 19 4.79 -3.17 7.10
C LEU A 19 6.01 -3.87 6.49
N SER A 20 5.84 -4.51 5.33
CA SER A 20 6.94 -5.19 4.61
C SER A 20 8.05 -4.24 4.16
N GLY A 21 7.75 -2.94 4.00
CA GLY A 21 8.74 -1.91 3.68
C GLY A 21 9.46 -1.33 4.90
N ILE A 22 9.02 -1.56 6.14
CA ILE A 22 9.68 -0.97 7.31
C ILE A 22 11.12 -1.48 7.52
N PRO A 23 11.42 -2.79 7.37
CA PRO A 23 12.78 -3.29 7.53
C PRO A 23 13.80 -2.60 6.61
N THR A 24 13.42 -2.26 5.38
CA THR A 24 14.31 -1.58 4.42
C THR A 24 14.61 -0.13 4.79
N LEU A 25 13.83 0.45 5.70
CA LEU A 25 14.10 1.77 6.29
C LEU A 25 15.05 1.68 7.49
N LEU A 26 14.97 0.60 8.26
CA LEU A 26 15.84 0.34 9.42
C LEU A 26 17.23 -0.10 8.98
N ASP A 27 17.30 -0.91 7.92
CA ASP A 27 18.54 -1.29 7.25
C ASP A 27 18.40 -1.08 5.73
N PRO A 28 18.78 0.10 5.22
CA PRO A 28 18.73 0.41 3.79
C PRO A 28 19.69 -0.42 2.92
N THR A 29 20.62 -1.15 3.52
CA THR A 29 21.53 -2.06 2.82
C THR A 29 20.99 -3.49 2.73
N MET A 30 19.79 -3.73 3.29
CA MET A 30 19.14 -5.03 3.25
C MET A 30 18.68 -5.37 1.83
N GLY A 31 19.09 -6.56 1.36
CA GLY A 31 18.66 -7.10 0.07
C GLY A 31 19.44 -6.55 -1.14
N PRO A 32 19.10 -7.02 -2.35
CA PRO A 32 19.86 -6.73 -3.57
C PRO A 32 19.53 -5.39 -4.22
N ALA A 33 18.57 -4.63 -3.68
CA ALA A 33 18.13 -3.38 -4.28
C ALA A 33 19.06 -2.20 -3.91
N PRO A 34 19.23 -1.21 -4.80
CA PRO A 34 19.91 0.04 -4.47
C PRO A 34 19.33 0.71 -3.22
N VAL A 35 20.21 1.25 -2.37
CA VAL A 35 19.87 1.89 -1.09
C VAL A 35 18.75 2.94 -1.22
N VAL A 36 18.78 3.74 -2.29
CA VAL A 36 17.76 4.77 -2.56
C VAL A 36 16.36 4.16 -2.70
N ILE A 37 16.24 3.01 -3.38
CA ILE A 37 14.96 2.32 -3.57
C ILE A 37 14.47 1.77 -2.24
N ASN A 38 15.34 1.15 -1.44
CA ASN A 38 15.01 0.63 -0.12
C ASN A 38 14.46 1.71 0.83
N VAL A 39 15.05 2.91 0.81
CA VAL A 39 14.55 4.06 1.57
C VAL A 39 13.18 4.52 1.07
N VAL A 40 13.01 4.64 -0.25
CA VAL A 40 11.73 5.07 -0.86
C VAL A 40 10.61 4.07 -0.54
N THR A 41 10.85 2.77 -0.71
CA THR A 41 9.90 1.70 -0.37
C THR A 41 9.48 1.76 1.08
N GLY A 42 10.42 1.95 2.02
CA GLY A 42 10.05 2.06 3.42
C GLY A 42 9.25 3.32 3.73
N VAL A 43 9.59 4.48 3.15
CA VAL A 43 8.82 5.71 3.33
C VAL A 43 7.39 5.55 2.79
N LEU A 44 7.25 4.96 1.61
CA LEU A 44 5.93 4.64 1.02
C LEU A 44 5.15 3.66 1.89
N GLY A 45 5.83 2.69 2.52
CA GLY A 45 5.23 1.77 3.49
C GLY A 45 4.67 2.49 4.72
N ILE A 46 5.41 3.46 5.28
CA ILE A 46 4.93 4.31 6.38
C ILE A 46 3.71 5.12 5.94
N VAL A 47 3.75 5.76 4.76
CA VAL A 47 2.62 6.54 4.24
C VAL A 47 1.38 5.66 4.06
N THR A 48 1.56 4.42 3.59
CA THR A 48 0.48 3.43 3.47
C THR A 48 -0.13 3.13 4.83
N LEU A 49 0.68 2.88 5.86
CA LEU A 49 0.24 2.60 7.22
C LEU A 49 -0.52 3.79 7.83
N VAL A 50 -0.06 5.02 7.61
CA VAL A 50 -0.78 6.22 8.03
C VAL A 50 -2.15 6.28 7.35
N GLY A 51 -2.22 5.99 6.05
CA GLY A 51 -3.48 5.87 5.31
C GLY A 51 -4.42 4.82 5.90
N VAL A 52 -3.89 3.63 6.24
CA VAL A 52 -4.64 2.55 6.89
C VAL A 52 -5.20 3.01 8.24
N VAL A 53 -4.38 3.64 9.09
CA VAL A 53 -4.80 4.15 10.40
C VAL A 53 -5.89 5.22 10.25
N LEU A 54 -5.77 6.11 9.25
CA LEU A 54 -6.78 7.12 8.97
C LEU A 54 -8.12 6.49 8.57
N VAL A 55 -8.12 5.51 7.66
CA VAL A 55 -9.34 4.79 7.27
C VAL A 55 -9.89 3.97 8.44
N TRP A 56 -9.02 3.37 9.25
CA TRP A 56 -9.42 2.54 10.38
C TRP A 56 -10.01 3.37 11.52
N ARG A 57 -9.52 4.59 11.75
CA ARG A 57 -9.93 5.41 12.91
C ARG A 57 -11.07 6.38 12.59
N TRP A 58 -11.20 6.84 11.36
CA TRP A 58 -12.18 7.88 10.99
C TRP A 58 -13.38 7.30 10.24
N ARG A 59 -14.60 7.65 10.67
CA ARG A 59 -15.86 7.04 10.15
C ARG A 59 -16.52 7.77 8.98
N SER A 60 -16.25 9.05 8.72
CA SER A 60 -17.02 9.81 7.71
C SER A 60 -16.25 10.89 6.95
N GLY A 61 -15.48 11.76 7.60
CA GLY A 61 -14.86 12.91 6.91
C GLY A 61 -13.52 12.64 6.22
N ARG A 62 -12.67 11.79 6.80
CA ARG A 62 -11.26 11.60 6.35
C ARG A 62 -10.99 10.29 5.63
N VAL A 63 -12.01 9.46 5.43
CA VAL A 63 -11.89 8.16 4.76
C VAL A 63 -11.37 8.36 3.33
N GLY A 64 -11.91 9.34 2.60
CA GLY A 64 -11.46 9.63 1.23
C GLY A 64 -9.96 9.95 1.13
N LEU A 65 -9.44 10.74 2.07
CA LEU A 65 -8.01 11.09 2.13
C LEU A 65 -7.15 9.87 2.49
N GLY A 66 -7.57 9.06 3.46
CA GLY A 66 -6.84 7.84 3.82
C GLY A 66 -6.77 6.82 2.67
N VAL A 67 -7.86 6.63 1.92
CA VAL A 67 -7.85 5.76 0.72
C VAL A 67 -6.96 6.34 -0.38
N ALA A 68 -6.97 7.66 -0.59
CA ALA A 68 -6.11 8.30 -1.57
C ALA A 68 -4.62 8.11 -1.23
N LEU A 69 -4.23 8.27 0.05
CA LEU A 69 -2.87 8.01 0.49
C LEU A 69 -2.45 6.57 0.23
N ILE A 70 -3.28 5.59 0.61
CA ILE A 70 -3.02 4.16 0.34
C ILE A 70 -2.84 3.92 -1.16
N ALA A 71 -3.76 4.40 -1.99
CA ALA A 71 -3.72 4.16 -3.43
C ALA A 71 -2.48 4.78 -4.09
N VAL A 72 -2.16 6.04 -3.76
CA VAL A 72 -1.01 6.74 -4.35
C VAL A 72 0.31 6.11 -3.90
N SER A 73 0.46 5.85 -2.60
CA SER A 73 1.70 5.24 -2.08
C SER A 73 1.94 3.84 -2.65
N GLN A 74 0.91 3.02 -2.75
CA GLN A 74 1.00 1.67 -3.31
C GLN A 74 1.29 1.67 -4.82
N VAL A 75 0.71 2.61 -5.59
CA VAL A 75 1.03 2.75 -7.01
C VAL A 75 2.50 3.15 -7.18
N LEU A 76 2.97 4.12 -6.40
CA LEU A 76 4.38 4.51 -6.43
C LEU A 76 5.29 3.35 -6.03
N ASP A 77 4.91 2.57 -5.02
CA ASP A 77 5.69 1.42 -4.55
C ASP A 77 5.82 0.36 -5.64
N VAL A 78 4.71 0.00 -6.29
CA VAL A 78 4.73 -0.92 -7.45
C VAL A 78 5.59 -0.38 -8.58
N MET A 79 5.54 0.93 -8.87
CA MET A 79 6.40 1.54 -9.90
C MET A 79 7.88 1.43 -9.54
N THR A 80 8.25 1.55 -8.27
CA THR A 80 9.65 1.34 -7.83
C THR A 80 10.09 -0.11 -7.92
N ALA A 81 9.16 -1.07 -7.88
CA ALA A 81 9.47 -2.49 -8.04
C ALA A 81 9.70 -2.91 -9.51
N VAL A 82 9.17 -2.16 -10.49
CA VAL A 82 9.28 -2.50 -11.92
C VAL A 82 10.75 -2.65 -12.39
N PRO A 83 11.67 -1.72 -12.07
CA PRO A 83 13.09 -1.88 -12.41
C PRO A 83 13.73 -3.18 -11.89
N ALA A 84 13.28 -3.71 -10.76
CA ALA A 84 13.87 -4.92 -10.16
C ALA A 84 13.66 -6.18 -11.02
N PHE A 85 12.65 -6.21 -11.89
CA PHE A 85 12.44 -7.33 -12.81
C PHE A 85 13.51 -7.42 -13.89
N PHE A 86 14.10 -6.27 -14.25
CA PHE A 86 15.17 -6.16 -15.25
C PHE A 86 16.56 -6.37 -14.65
N ALA A 87 16.69 -6.38 -13.32
CA ALA A 87 17.93 -6.70 -12.64
C ALA A 87 18.24 -8.21 -12.69
N ASP A 88 19.52 -8.53 -12.63
CA ASP A 88 20.01 -9.91 -12.65
C ASP A 88 19.96 -10.51 -11.23
N ILE A 89 18.73 -10.74 -10.75
CA ILE A 89 18.44 -11.33 -9.44
C ILE A 89 17.83 -12.74 -9.57
N PRO A 90 18.05 -13.64 -8.60
CA PRO A 90 17.52 -14.99 -8.66
C PRO A 90 16.00 -15.03 -8.86
N ALA A 91 15.52 -16.00 -9.64
CA ALA A 91 14.11 -16.10 -10.04
C ALA A 91 13.13 -16.15 -8.84
N GLY A 92 13.55 -16.75 -7.72
CA GLY A 92 12.76 -16.79 -6.49
C GLY A 92 12.42 -15.39 -5.95
N TYR A 93 13.35 -14.44 -6.02
CA TYR A 93 13.10 -13.05 -5.60
C TYR A 93 12.15 -12.33 -6.56
N LYS A 94 12.31 -12.53 -7.88
CA LYS A 94 11.38 -11.96 -8.88
C LYS A 94 9.94 -12.45 -8.67
N ALA A 95 9.76 -13.73 -8.37
CA ALA A 95 8.45 -14.31 -8.08
C ALA A 95 7.84 -13.72 -6.79
N ALA A 96 8.63 -13.54 -5.74
CA ALA A 96 8.18 -12.92 -4.50
C ALA A 96 7.75 -11.45 -4.71
N ILE A 97 8.52 -10.67 -5.48
CA ILE A 97 8.18 -9.29 -5.84
C ILE A 97 6.87 -9.26 -6.64
N ALA A 98 6.71 -10.13 -7.63
CA ALA A 98 5.48 -10.22 -8.42
C ALA A 98 4.25 -10.54 -7.56
N ALA A 99 4.38 -11.49 -6.63
CA ALA A 99 3.31 -11.83 -5.69
C ALA A 99 2.96 -10.63 -4.78
N GLY A 100 3.98 -9.92 -4.28
CA GLY A 100 3.78 -8.69 -3.50
C GLY A 100 3.03 -7.61 -4.27
N VAL A 101 3.40 -7.35 -5.52
CA VAL A 101 2.71 -6.41 -6.42
C VAL A 101 1.24 -6.80 -6.58
N VAL A 102 0.94 -8.08 -6.85
CA VAL A 102 -0.45 -8.54 -7.01
C VAL A 102 -1.26 -8.35 -5.73
N LEU A 103 -0.71 -8.70 -4.56
CA LEU A 103 -1.37 -8.52 -3.27
C LEU A 103 -1.63 -7.05 -2.96
N THR A 104 -0.67 -6.19 -3.27
CA THR A 104 -0.79 -4.73 -3.15
C THR A 104 -1.92 -4.19 -4.02
N LEU A 105 -1.97 -4.59 -5.30
CA LEU A 105 -3.05 -4.20 -6.21
C LEU A 105 -4.42 -4.68 -5.72
N LEU A 106 -4.51 -5.91 -5.20
CA LEU A 106 -5.74 -6.43 -4.59
C LEU A 106 -6.16 -5.59 -3.38
N GLY A 107 -5.21 -5.27 -2.50
CA GLY A 107 -5.43 -4.42 -1.33
C GLY A 107 -6.01 -3.06 -1.73
N VAL A 108 -5.44 -2.40 -2.75
CA VAL A 108 -5.94 -1.11 -3.26
C VAL A 108 -7.34 -1.26 -3.88
N ALA A 109 -7.56 -2.29 -4.71
CA ALA A 109 -8.84 -2.57 -5.35
C ALA A 109 -9.98 -2.76 -4.34
N LEU A 110 -9.72 -3.40 -3.21
CA LEU A 110 -10.70 -3.66 -2.16
C LEU A 110 -11.08 -2.40 -1.36
N VAL A 111 -10.22 -1.39 -1.31
CA VAL A 111 -10.44 -0.15 -0.54
C VAL A 111 -11.06 0.97 -1.41
N LEU A 112 -10.87 0.93 -2.73
CA LEU A 112 -11.43 1.88 -3.72
C LEU A 112 -12.96 2.12 -3.61
N PRO A 113 -13.81 1.11 -3.41
CA PRO A 113 -15.26 1.31 -3.25
C PRO A 113 -15.61 2.19 -2.05
N ALA A 114 -14.81 2.13 -0.98
CA ALA A 114 -15.01 2.95 0.22
C ALA A 114 -14.77 4.44 -0.05
N ARG A 115 -13.83 4.76 -0.94
CA ARG A 115 -13.61 6.13 -1.43
C ARG A 115 -14.79 6.63 -2.26
N ARG A 116 -15.34 5.81 -3.16
CA ARG A 116 -16.53 6.17 -3.94
C ARG A 116 -17.73 6.46 -3.03
N ALA A 117 -17.98 5.61 -2.04
CA ALA A 117 -19.04 5.82 -1.06
C ALA A 117 -18.85 7.10 -0.23
N ALA A 118 -17.62 7.43 0.14
CA ALA A 118 -17.31 8.67 0.86
C ALA A 118 -17.52 9.92 -0.02
N ALA A 119 -17.09 9.88 -1.28
CA ALA A 119 -17.27 10.99 -2.22
C ALA A 119 -18.75 11.30 -2.49
N LEU A 120 -19.57 10.26 -2.67
CA LEU A 120 -21.01 10.42 -2.87
C LEU A 120 -21.71 11.06 -1.64
N ARG A 121 -21.27 10.72 -0.42
CA ARG A 121 -21.80 11.35 0.80
C ARG A 121 -21.42 12.81 0.93
N ALA A 122 -20.22 13.19 0.48
CA ALA A 122 -19.77 14.57 0.49
C ALA A 122 -20.53 15.43 -0.54
N ALA A 123 -20.94 14.85 -1.67
CA ALA A 123 -21.73 15.55 -2.69
C ALA A 123 -23.23 15.70 -2.33
N ALA A 124 -23.72 14.94 -1.35
CA ALA A 124 -25.11 14.95 -0.89
C ALA A 124 -25.34 15.77 0.40
N ALA A 125 -24.29 16.42 0.93
CA ALA A 125 -24.30 17.25 2.12
C ALA A 125 -24.06 18.71 1.75
#